data_AF-A0A4Q5R3E2-F1
#
_entry.id   AF-A0A4Q5R3E2-F1
#
_cell.length_a   1.000
_cell.length_b   1.000
_cell.length_c   1.000
_cell.angle_alpha   90.00
_cell.angle_beta   90.00
_cell.angle_gamma   90.00
#
_symmetry.space_group_name_H-M   'P 1'
#
loop_
_entity.id
_entity.type
_entity.pdbx_description
1 polymer ?
#
loop_
_entity_poly.entity_id
_entity_poly.type
_entity_poly.pdbx_seq_one_letter_code
_entity_poly.pdbx_strand_id
1 'polypeptide(L)'
;MVFDLDLIKKVYAEMPGKIAAARKLTGSPLTLAEKILYSHLYKPATEAYERGKKYVDFAPDRVAMQDATAQMALLQFMTCGRSKVAVPSTV
;
A
#
# COMPACT_ATOMS: atom_id res chain seq x y z
N MET A 1 16.69 -16.17 0.03
CA MET A 1 15.45 -16.54 0.74
C MET A 1 14.41 -15.47 0.43
N VAL A 2 13.22 -15.83 -0.05
CA VAL A 2 12.17 -14.83 -0.36
C VAL A 2 11.69 -14.24 0.96
N PHE A 3 11.88 -12.93 1.12
CA PHE A 3 11.45 -12.20 2.31
C PHE A 3 9.91 -12.15 2.32
N ASP A 4 9.29 -12.57 3.42
CA ASP A 4 7.83 -12.48 3.67
C ASP A 4 6.93 -13.19 2.62
N LEU A 5 7.22 -14.46 2.33
CA LEU A 5 6.43 -15.26 1.37
C LEU A 5 4.94 -15.36 1.74
N ASP A 6 4.61 -15.39 3.03
CA ASP A 6 3.22 -15.49 3.48
C ASP A 6 2.42 -14.21 3.22
N LEU A 7 3.05 -13.04 3.40
CA LEU A 7 2.48 -11.75 3.01
C LEU A 7 2.20 -11.72 1.51
N ILE A 8 3.19 -12.12 0.69
CA ILE A 8 3.07 -12.14 -0.78
C ILE A 8 1.91 -13.04 -1.21
N LYS A 9 1.85 -14.26 -0.68
CA LYS A 9 0.76 -15.20 -0.98
C LYS A 9 -0.60 -14.63 -0.61
N LYS A 10 -0.72 -14.01 0.56
CA LYS A 10 -1.97 -13.39 1.02
C LYS A 10 -2.41 -12.25 0.10
N VAL A 11 -1.50 -11.34 -0.25
CA VAL A 11 -1.79 -10.20 -1.14
C VAL A 11 -2.31 -10.70 -2.48
N TYR A 12 -1.61 -11.63 -3.12
CA TYR A 12 -2.04 -12.15 -4.42
C TYR A 12 -3.30 -13.00 -4.36
N ALA A 13 -3.59 -13.67 -3.24
CA ALA A 13 -4.85 -14.40 -3.05
C ALA A 13 -6.05 -13.44 -2.95
N GLU A 14 -5.90 -12.30 -2.28
CA GLU A 14 -6.98 -11.31 -2.13
C GLU A 14 -7.15 -10.39 -3.35
N MET A 15 -6.08 -10.20 -4.14
CA MET A 15 -6.03 -9.23 -5.24
C MET A 15 -7.16 -9.37 -6.27
N PRO A 16 -7.54 -10.58 -6.75
CA PRO A 16 -8.61 -10.74 -7.73
C PRO A 16 -9.95 -10.20 -7.23
N GLY A 17 -10.28 -10.44 -5.95
CA GLY A 17 -11.52 -9.97 -5.33
C GLY A 17 -11.56 -8.43 -5.23
N LYS A 18 -10.45 -7.82 -4.81
CA LYS A 18 -10.33 -6.35 -4.73
C LYS A 18 -10.42 -5.70 -6.12
N ILE A 19 -9.77 -6.28 -7.13
CA ILE A 19 -9.84 -5.80 -8.52
C ILE A 19 -11.27 -5.90 -9.06
N ALA A 20 -11.98 -7.00 -8.80
CA ALA A 20 -13.37 -7.17 -9.23
C ALA A 20 -14.29 -6.11 -8.61
N ALA A 21 -14.15 -5.87 -7.30
CA ALA A 21 -14.89 -4.83 -6.59
C ALA A 21 -14.61 -3.43 -7.16
N ALA A 22 -13.33 -3.10 -7.37
CA ALA A 22 -12.93 -1.82 -7.95
C ALA A 22 -13.46 -1.65 -9.38
N ARG A 23 -13.42 -2.69 -10.21
CA ARG A 23 -13.95 -2.64 -11.59
C ARG A 23 -15.46 -2.40 -11.62
N LYS A 24 -16.20 -3.01 -10.68
CA LYS A 24 -17.64 -2.77 -10.52
C LYS A 24 -17.92 -1.32 -10.10
N LEU A 25 -17.08 -0.77 -9.23
CA LEU A 25 -17.21 0.58 -8.70
C LEU A 25 -16.89 1.66 -9.75
N THR A 26 -15.83 1.47 -10.55
CA THR A 26 -15.41 2.45 -11.57
C THR A 26 -16.15 2.32 -12.90
N GLY A 27 -16.85 1.21 -13.14
CA GLY A 27 -17.61 0.95 -14.37
C GLY A 27 -16.75 0.87 -15.64
N SER A 28 -15.42 0.75 -15.51
CA SER A 28 -14.47 0.83 -16.63
C SER A 28 -13.31 -0.15 -16.47
N PRO A 29 -12.61 -0.53 -17.57
CA PRO A 29 -11.38 -1.30 -17.48
C PRO A 29 -10.30 -0.56 -16.68
N LEU A 30 -9.69 -1.25 -15.72
CA LEU A 30 -8.60 -0.72 -14.90
C LEU A 30 -7.24 -0.96 -15.56
N THR A 31 -6.38 0.05 -15.53
CA THR A 31 -4.95 -0.07 -15.84
C THR A 31 -4.22 -0.93 -14.79
N LEU A 32 -2.99 -1.36 -15.07
CA LEU A 32 -2.19 -2.11 -14.10
C LEU A 32 -1.95 -1.30 -12.82
N ALA A 33 -1.61 -0.02 -12.95
CA ALA A 33 -1.42 0.87 -11.81
C ALA A 33 -2.69 0.98 -10.95
N GLU A 34 -3.86 1.16 -11.57
CA GLU A 34 -5.12 1.19 -10.83
C GLU A 34 -5.42 -0.14 -10.14
N LYS A 35 -5.19 -1.28 -10.79
CA LYS A 35 -5.36 -2.59 -10.15
C LYS A 35 -4.50 -2.72 -8.89
N ILE A 36 -3.24 -2.30 -8.96
CA ILE A 36 -2.32 -2.33 -7.81
C ILE A 36 -2.82 -1.36 -6.74
N LEU A 37 -3.09 -0.10 -7.07
CA LEU A 37 -3.52 0.92 -6.11
C LEU A 37 -4.85 0.54 -5.41
N TYR A 38 -5.87 0.12 -6.16
CA TYR A 38 -7.15 -0.32 -5.58
C TYR A 38 -7.01 -1.59 -4.72
N SER A 39 -6.05 -2.46 -5.02
CA SER A 39 -5.79 -3.66 -4.20
C SER A 39 -5.05 -3.37 -2.87
N HIS A 40 -4.39 -2.21 -2.75
CA HIS A 40 -3.64 -1.79 -1.56
C HIS A 40 -4.31 -0.62 -0.84
N LEU A 41 -5.64 -0.48 -0.94
CA LEU A 41 -6.37 0.51 -0.15
C LEU A 41 -6.41 0.11 1.32
N TYR A 42 -6.28 1.08 2.21
CA TYR A 42 -6.39 0.85 3.66
C TYR A 42 -7.80 0.45 4.07
N LYS A 43 -8.81 1.04 3.41
CA LYS A 43 -10.23 0.67 3.53
C LYS A 43 -10.81 0.38 2.14
N PRO A 44 -11.79 -0.52 2.00
CA PRO A 44 -12.47 -0.72 0.74
C PRO A 44 -13.01 0.59 0.17
N ALA A 45 -12.82 0.83 -1.13
CA ALA A 45 -13.32 2.01 -1.79
C ALA A 45 -14.86 2.04 -1.76
N THR A 46 -15.43 3.15 -1.31
CA THR A 46 -16.87 3.41 -1.32
C THR A 46 -17.31 4.21 -2.55
N GLU A 47 -16.36 4.88 -3.22
CA GLU A 47 -16.57 5.67 -4.43
C GLU A 47 -15.41 5.45 -5.42
N ALA A 48 -15.65 5.73 -6.70
CA ALA A 48 -14.57 5.75 -7.68
C ALA A 48 -13.70 7.00 -7.50
N TYR A 49 -12.38 6.81 -7.42
CA TYR A 49 -11.45 7.93 -7.23
C TYR A 49 -11.10 8.61 -8.55
N GLU A 50 -11.12 9.95 -8.53
CA GLU A 50 -10.72 10.77 -9.67
C GLU A 50 -9.19 10.96 -9.72
N ARG A 51 -8.61 10.67 -10.89
CA ARG A 51 -7.18 10.77 -11.14
C ARG A 51 -6.70 12.21 -10.95
N GLY A 52 -5.62 12.39 -10.19
CA GLY A 52 -5.00 13.69 -9.97
C GLY A 52 -5.79 14.66 -9.09
N LYS A 53 -6.94 14.26 -8.53
CA LYS A 53 -7.76 15.12 -7.67
C LYS A 53 -7.98 14.58 -6.27
N LYS A 54 -8.06 13.26 -6.10
CA LYS A 54 -8.33 12.64 -4.80
C LYS A 54 -7.05 12.20 -4.11
N TYR A 55 -6.92 12.55 -2.83
CA TYR A 55 -6.02 11.87 -1.92
C TYR A 55 -6.66 10.56 -1.48
N VAL A 56 -5.86 9.49 -1.45
CA VAL A 56 -6.33 8.13 -1.20
C VAL A 56 -5.42 7.47 -0.17
N ASP A 57 -6.02 6.82 0.81
CA ASP A 57 -5.30 6.12 1.87
C ASP A 57 -4.91 4.72 1.39
N PHE A 58 -3.61 4.51 1.20
CA PHE A 58 -3.03 3.22 0.86
C PHE A 58 -2.40 2.54 2.08
N ALA A 59 -2.26 1.23 1.99
CA ALA A 59 -1.53 0.39 2.93
C ALA A 59 -0.29 -0.18 2.22
N PRO A 60 0.86 0.52 2.24
CA PRO A 60 2.09 0.01 1.66
C PRO A 60 2.57 -1.26 2.37
N ASP A 61 3.05 -2.24 1.62
CA ASP A 61 3.52 -3.51 2.19
C ASP A 61 4.90 -3.43 2.83
N ARG A 62 5.73 -2.47 2.40
CA ARG A 62 7.09 -2.25 2.93
C ARG A 62 7.54 -0.81 2.77
N VAL A 63 8.55 -0.43 3.56
CA VAL A 63 9.25 0.84 3.43
C VAL A 63 10.73 0.57 3.16
N ALA A 64 11.32 1.29 2.21
CA ALA A 64 12.76 1.30 1.99
C ALA A 64 13.24 2.75 2.04
N MET A 65 14.24 3.01 2.85
CA MET A 65 14.92 4.30 2.96
C MET A 65 16.35 4.14 2.44
N GLN A 66 16.97 5.26 2.05
CA GLN A 66 18.38 5.30 1.67
C GLN A 66 19.11 6.20 2.66
N ASP A 67 20.38 5.93 2.95
CA ASP A 67 21.19 6.61 3.98
C ASP A 67 20.98 8.14 4.10
N ALA A 68 20.92 8.87 2.99
CA ALA A 68 20.77 10.33 3.01
C ALA A 68 19.39 10.80 3.49
N THR A 69 18.36 9.96 3.37
CA THR A 69 16.98 10.27 3.79
C THR A 69 16.56 9.51 5.04
N ALA A 70 17.22 8.40 5.35
CA ALA A 70 16.88 7.54 6.47
C ALA A 70 17.12 8.21 7.83
N GLN A 71 18.17 9.02 7.96
CA GLN A 71 18.53 9.65 9.24
C GLN A 71 17.38 10.47 9.82
N MET A 72 16.81 11.38 9.02
CA MET A 72 15.70 12.22 9.48
C MET A 72 14.41 11.43 9.69
N ALA A 73 14.14 10.44 8.83
CA ALA A 73 12.96 9.58 8.98
C ALA A 73 13.01 8.76 10.29
N LEU A 74 14.17 8.23 10.67
CA LEU A 74 14.37 7.52 11.93
C LEU A 74 14.23 8.45 13.14
N LEU A 75 14.79 9.66 13.10
CA LEU A 75 14.63 10.64 14.17
C LEU A 75 13.15 10.99 14.41
N GLN A 76 12.40 11.23 13.33
CA GLN A 76 10.96 11.47 13.43
C GLN A 76 10.21 10.23 13.94
N PHE A 77 10.61 9.03 13.52
CA PHE A 77 9.99 7.80 14.01
C PHE A 77 10.21 7.61 15.53
N MET A 78 11.40 7.94 16.04
CA MET A 78 11.73 7.86 17.47
C MET A 78 10.88 8.82 18.32
N THR A 79 10.47 9.97 17.79
CA THR A 79 9.62 10.92 18.52
C THR A 79 8.14 10.55 18.47
N CYS A 80 7.73 9.61 17.61
CA CYS A 80 6.35 9.13 17.50
C CYS A 80 5.89 8.24 18.68
N GLY A 81 6.80 7.87 19.60
CA GLY A 81 6.48 7.03 20.77
C GLY A 81 6.15 5.56 20.43
N ARG A 82 6.48 5.09 19.22
CA ARG A 82 6.28 3.69 18.81
C ARG A 82 7.53 2.86 19.09
N SER A 83 7.35 1.67 19.65
CA SER A 83 8.46 0.76 19.98
C SER A 83 8.98 -0.04 18.79
N LYS A 84 8.21 -0.16 17.70
CA LYS A 84 8.60 -0.90 16.49
C LYS A 84 7.88 -0.40 15.23
N VAL A 85 8.49 -0.65 14.07
CA VAL A 85 7.88 -0.39 12.76
C VAL A 85 6.66 -1.28 12.52
N ALA A 86 5.69 -0.78 11.73
CA ALA A 86 4.43 -1.47 11.46
C ALA A 86 4.50 -2.45 10.28
N VAL A 87 5.42 -2.21 9.35
CA VAL A 87 5.65 -3.02 8.15
C VAL A 87 7.15 -3.28 8.01
N PRO A 88 7.57 -4.30 7.24
CA PRO A 88 8.97 -4.52 6.92
C PRO A 88 9.65 -3.26 6.40
N SER A 89 10.72 -2.83 7.07
CA SER A 89 11.48 -1.63 6.74
C SER A 89 12.96 -1.96 6.55
N THR A 90 13.56 -1.42 5.49
CA THR A 90 15.01 -1.48 5.23
C THR A 90 15.55 -0.07 5.12
N VAL A 91 16.73 0.16 5.71
CA VAL A 91 17.51 1.41 5.62
C VAL A 91 18.78 1.11 4.84
#